data_AF-A0A9N9DDJ4-F1
#
_entry.id   AF-A0A9N9DDJ4-F1
#
_cell.length_a   1.000
_cell.length_b   1.000
_cell.length_c   1.000
_cell.angle_alpha   90.00
_cell.angle_beta   90.00
_cell.angle_gamma   90.00
#
_symmetry.space_group_name_H-M   'P 1'
#
loop_
_entity.id
_entity.type
_entity.pdbx_description
1 polymer ?
#
loop_
_entity_poly.entity_id
_entity_poly.type
_entity_poly.pdbx_seq_one_letter_code
_entity_poly.pdbx_strand_id
1 'polypeptide(L)'
;TPPKGILDVIKDIQSNFHPRVVRSANAPLLSELMPLQERPMENAIGIVVGNVQGYLAWTGNKNVAKTESTFLVCSGTAGIGKTRYGQELFGTLQSKLSPAAQEKGFDFSPCYYYMLLDFSNGVSLGLEEEKLSPEIILGLRLAYSYFIQGKYQEQFPEFRFKALNYFGYFTITNVIIAIRNDLGLQPDQEFFLFLHVDEYQLCLAGTKPPTEDGLSLFKEMMHRLGHFMSGATRPSIIQTFLSGTAQQEVTQSAKPTFYSFHFLSCPVLSLGARYNIMGHFAKQFQVPCRKWMPKMPIFHLLSDTGGLPHAVQFLLEEFFGRQLEKANTFFDDVENINKNIDRIFTEVAKVLDSCYSIPDFAREHQQLVHALVLERDTHTILNDCEEDTGKVLVQIPFFFLYLYNNVIRDIQDNLEFAFLMNWKSNREWKYFEQFIAEYEVYRTNLLVSHGYKTMTLGEIYQGAIG
;
A
#
# COMPACT_ATOMS: atom_id res chain seq x y z
N THR A 1 -3.30 -37.04 -28.12
CA THR A 1 -4.31 -35.98 -28.33
C THR A 1 -3.56 -34.69 -28.64
N PRO A 2 -3.64 -34.13 -29.87
CA PRO A 2 -2.89 -32.93 -30.24
C PRO A 2 -3.74 -31.65 -30.06
N PRO A 3 -3.08 -30.48 -29.99
CA PRO A 3 -2.46 -29.92 -28.79
C PRO A 3 -3.51 -29.33 -27.82
N LYS A 4 -3.39 -29.61 -26.52
CA LYS A 4 -4.14 -28.91 -25.47
C LYS A 4 -3.74 -27.43 -25.51
N GLY A 5 -4.67 -26.52 -25.82
CA GLY A 5 -4.44 -25.10 -25.59
C GLY A 5 -4.27 -24.84 -24.09
N ILE A 6 -3.72 -23.69 -23.70
CA ILE A 6 -3.57 -23.34 -22.27
C ILE A 6 -4.90 -23.44 -21.49
N LEU A 7 -6.04 -23.10 -22.12
CA LEU A 7 -7.36 -23.27 -21.51
C LEU A 7 -7.73 -24.75 -21.27
N ASP A 8 -7.35 -25.65 -22.17
CA ASP A 8 -7.57 -27.09 -21.98
C ASP A 8 -6.67 -27.64 -20.87
N VAL A 9 -5.44 -27.15 -20.78
CA VAL A 9 -4.53 -27.45 -19.66
C VAL A 9 -5.13 -26.97 -18.33
N ILE A 10 -5.64 -25.75 -18.28
CA ILE A 10 -6.27 -25.20 -17.07
C ILE A 10 -7.49 -26.03 -16.66
N LYS A 11 -8.36 -26.38 -17.61
CA LYS A 11 -9.54 -27.23 -17.35
C LYS A 11 -9.14 -28.63 -16.84
N ASP A 12 -8.09 -29.22 -17.42
CA ASP A 12 -7.54 -30.51 -16.99
C ASP A 12 -7.02 -30.45 -15.55
N ILE A 13 -6.31 -29.38 -15.18
CA ILE A 13 -5.85 -29.15 -13.80
C ILE A 13 -7.05 -28.98 -12.85
N GLN A 14 -8.00 -28.11 -13.21
CA GLN A 14 -9.20 -27.81 -12.41
C GLN A 14 -10.10 -29.02 -12.18
N SER A 15 -10.13 -29.98 -13.11
CA SER A 15 -10.95 -31.20 -12.96
C SER A 15 -10.60 -32.03 -11.72
N ASN A 16 -9.41 -31.82 -11.16
CA ASN A 16 -8.92 -32.51 -9.97
C ASN A 16 -8.95 -31.63 -8.70
N PHE A 17 -9.47 -30.41 -8.79
CA PHE A 17 -9.47 -29.43 -7.71
C PHE A 17 -10.82 -29.35 -7.02
N HIS A 18 -10.79 -29.00 -5.75
CA HIS A 18 -11.98 -28.89 -4.91
C HIS A 18 -12.52 -27.47 -4.99
N PRO A 19 -13.72 -27.26 -5.61
CA PRO A 19 -14.33 -25.96 -5.61
C PRO A 19 -14.51 -25.46 -4.18
N ARG A 20 -14.21 -24.18 -3.97
CA ARG A 20 -14.43 -23.56 -2.67
C ARG A 20 -15.93 -23.41 -2.49
N VAL A 21 -16.54 -24.31 -1.72
CA VAL A 21 -17.94 -24.13 -1.30
C VAL A 21 -17.96 -22.90 -0.42
N VAL A 22 -18.70 -21.86 -0.84
CA VAL A 22 -18.96 -20.67 -0.03
C VAL A 22 -19.76 -21.12 1.18
N ARG A 23 -19.07 -21.56 2.25
CA ARG A 23 -19.70 -21.78 3.54
C ARG A 23 -20.03 -20.40 4.09
N SER A 24 -21.30 -20.03 4.03
CA SER A 24 -21.85 -18.92 4.81
C SER A 24 -21.68 -19.25 6.30
N ALA A 25 -20.57 -18.88 6.91
CA ALA A 25 -20.36 -19.12 8.34
C ALA A 25 -19.40 -18.17 9.05
N ASN A 26 -18.56 -17.40 8.35
CA ASN A 26 -17.75 -16.36 8.99
C ASN A 26 -18.22 -15.00 8.50
N ALA A 27 -18.59 -14.13 9.44
CA ALA A 27 -18.81 -12.72 9.14
C ALA A 27 -17.50 -12.14 8.56
N PRO A 28 -17.59 -11.33 7.48
CA PRO A 28 -16.41 -10.73 6.86
C PRO A 28 -15.63 -9.89 7.86
N LEU A 29 -14.30 -9.92 7.75
CA LEU A 29 -13.43 -9.16 8.64
C LEU A 29 -13.55 -7.66 8.33
N LEU A 30 -13.41 -6.82 9.34
CA LEU A 30 -13.45 -5.36 9.20
C LEU A 30 -12.44 -4.87 8.14
N SER A 31 -11.25 -5.48 8.09
CA SER A 31 -10.22 -5.19 7.08
C SER A 31 -10.70 -5.39 5.64
N GLU A 32 -11.60 -6.34 5.41
CA GLU A 32 -12.20 -6.64 4.11
C GLU A 32 -13.36 -5.68 3.77
N LEU A 33 -14.01 -5.14 4.81
CA LEU A 33 -15.16 -4.23 4.68
C LEU A 33 -14.75 -2.76 4.62
N MET A 34 -13.53 -2.41 5.08
CA MET A 34 -13.09 -1.02 5.15
C MET A 34 -13.00 -0.38 3.75
N PRO A 35 -13.86 0.60 3.41
CA PRO A 35 -14.02 1.08 2.03
C PRO A 35 -12.79 1.83 1.54
N LEU A 36 -12.32 1.48 0.34
CA LEU A 36 -11.23 2.19 -0.34
C LEU A 36 -11.53 3.70 -0.44
N GLN A 37 -10.50 4.55 -0.26
CA GLN A 37 -10.64 6.00 -0.36
C GLN A 37 -9.53 6.56 -1.27
N GLU A 38 -9.87 7.54 -2.10
CA GLU A 38 -8.87 8.19 -2.94
C GLU A 38 -7.83 8.92 -2.10
N ARG A 39 -6.59 8.91 -2.60
CA ARG A 39 -5.45 9.67 -2.06
C ARG A 39 -4.87 10.51 -3.21
N PRO A 40 -3.96 11.47 -2.93
CA PRO A 40 -3.23 12.15 -3.99
C PRO A 40 -2.53 11.13 -4.91
N MET A 41 -2.95 11.07 -6.16
CA MET A 41 -2.58 10.01 -7.13
C MET A 41 -2.29 10.58 -8.52
N GLU A 42 -2.34 11.90 -8.69
CA GLU A 42 -2.24 12.61 -9.96
C GLU A 42 -0.94 12.26 -10.70
N ASN A 43 0.17 12.20 -9.96
CA ASN A 43 1.46 11.80 -10.50
C ASN A 43 1.44 10.34 -11.02
N ALA A 44 0.97 9.40 -10.20
CA ALA A 44 0.87 7.99 -10.60
C ALA A 44 -0.03 7.82 -11.84
N ILE A 45 -1.18 8.50 -11.88
CA ILE A 45 -2.10 8.50 -13.03
C ILE A 45 -1.40 9.06 -14.27
N GLY A 46 -0.68 10.19 -14.14
CA GLY A 46 0.05 10.82 -15.24
C GLY A 46 1.08 9.88 -15.88
N ILE A 47 1.80 9.10 -15.07
CA ILE A 47 2.74 8.08 -15.56
C ILE A 47 2.01 6.96 -16.33
N VAL A 48 0.89 6.45 -15.80
CA VAL A 48 0.12 5.39 -16.48
C VAL A 48 -0.47 5.90 -17.80
N VAL A 49 -0.98 7.15 -17.83
CA VAL A 49 -1.42 7.79 -19.07
C VAL A 49 -0.26 7.86 -20.07
N GLY A 50 0.93 8.27 -19.65
CA GLY A 50 2.12 8.28 -20.51
C GLY A 50 2.45 6.91 -21.11
N ASN A 51 2.39 5.84 -20.31
CA ASN A 51 2.59 4.47 -20.78
C ASN A 51 1.53 4.05 -21.81
N VAL A 52 0.25 4.36 -21.56
CA VAL A 52 -0.85 4.09 -22.50
C VAL A 52 -0.62 4.83 -23.82
N GLN A 53 -0.19 6.08 -23.78
CA GLN A 53 0.11 6.84 -25.00
C GLN A 53 1.25 6.20 -25.81
N GLY A 54 2.33 5.79 -25.15
CA GLY A 54 3.44 5.07 -25.81
C GLY A 54 2.97 3.76 -26.45
N TYR A 55 2.11 3.02 -25.73
CA TYR A 55 1.45 1.82 -26.24
C TYR A 55 0.57 2.11 -27.47
N LEU A 56 -0.21 3.20 -27.46
CA LEU A 56 -1.13 3.59 -28.55
C LEU A 56 -0.43 4.25 -29.76
N ALA A 57 0.72 4.87 -29.56
CA ALA A 57 1.49 5.52 -30.62
C ALA A 57 2.47 4.57 -31.34
N TRP A 58 2.54 3.30 -30.95
CA TRP A 58 3.48 2.34 -31.52
C TRP A 58 3.16 1.98 -32.99
N THR A 59 4.16 2.06 -33.87
CA THR A 59 4.03 1.84 -35.32
C THR A 59 4.97 0.76 -35.89
N GLY A 60 5.44 -0.18 -35.07
CA GLY A 60 6.26 -1.31 -35.54
C GLY A 60 7.75 -1.03 -35.77
N ASN A 61 8.15 0.23 -35.99
CA ASN A 61 9.51 0.60 -36.41
C ASN A 61 10.35 1.37 -35.39
N LYS A 62 9.78 1.71 -34.23
CA LYS A 62 10.59 2.22 -33.11
C LYS A 62 11.05 1.01 -32.30
N ASN A 63 12.38 0.78 -32.25
CA ASN A 63 12.96 0.25 -31.02
C ASN A 63 12.38 1.15 -29.93
N VAL A 64 11.48 0.63 -29.09
CA VAL A 64 10.86 1.40 -28.01
C VAL A 64 12.04 2.04 -27.30
N ALA A 65 12.20 3.35 -27.49
CA ALA A 65 13.43 4.00 -27.11
C ALA A 65 13.55 3.77 -25.59
N LYS A 66 14.73 3.35 -25.13
CA LYS A 66 15.08 3.31 -23.71
C LYS A 66 14.47 4.58 -23.10
N THR A 67 13.57 4.44 -22.12
CA THR A 67 12.93 5.50 -21.29
C THR A 67 11.44 5.86 -21.49
N GLU A 68 10.67 5.31 -22.44
CA GLU A 68 9.24 5.72 -22.53
C GLU A 68 8.31 4.98 -21.53
N SER A 69 8.49 3.68 -21.33
CA SER A 69 7.62 2.89 -20.45
C SER A 69 8.16 2.76 -19.03
N THR A 70 7.30 3.01 -18.04
CA THR A 70 7.68 3.18 -16.64
C THR A 70 6.89 2.26 -15.71
N PHE A 71 7.61 1.47 -14.91
CA PHE A 71 7.03 0.74 -13.79
C PHE A 71 6.78 1.70 -12.62
N LEU A 72 5.64 1.53 -11.96
CA LEU A 72 5.36 2.22 -10.70
C LEU A 72 5.94 1.40 -9.55
N VAL A 73 6.69 2.04 -8.65
CA VAL A 73 7.34 1.36 -7.52
C VAL A 73 7.03 2.08 -6.23
N CYS A 74 6.39 1.39 -5.29
CA CYS A 74 6.15 1.88 -3.94
C CYS A 74 6.96 1.04 -2.95
N SER A 75 8.10 1.57 -2.54
CA SER A 75 8.99 0.95 -1.55
C SER A 75 8.81 1.62 -0.19
N GLY A 76 9.21 0.93 0.88
CA GLY A 76 9.27 1.47 2.23
C GLY A 76 8.58 0.58 3.25
N THR A 77 8.35 1.11 4.44
CA THR A 77 7.96 0.36 5.63
C THR A 77 6.67 -0.46 5.46
N ALA A 78 6.61 -1.61 6.11
CA ALA A 78 5.40 -2.40 6.21
C ALA A 78 4.25 -1.59 6.86
N GLY A 79 3.00 -1.89 6.50
CA GLY A 79 1.82 -1.33 7.16
C GLY A 79 1.41 0.11 6.80
N ILE A 80 2.14 0.79 5.91
CA ILE A 80 1.72 2.11 5.37
C ILE A 80 0.56 2.01 4.34
N GLY A 81 0.11 0.78 4.04
CA GLY A 81 -1.03 0.51 3.17
C GLY A 81 -0.75 0.57 1.68
N LYS A 82 0.42 0.08 1.25
CA LYS A 82 0.84 -0.01 -0.17
C LYS A 82 -0.09 -0.90 -1.00
N THR A 83 -0.44 -2.07 -0.46
CA THR A 83 -1.39 -3.02 -1.10
C THR A 83 -2.73 -2.34 -1.37
N ARG A 84 -3.24 -1.61 -0.36
CA ARG A 84 -4.47 -0.82 -0.44
C ARG A 84 -4.36 0.34 -1.44
N TYR A 85 -3.23 1.05 -1.43
CA TYR A 85 -2.97 2.14 -2.38
C TYR A 85 -3.01 1.64 -3.83
N GLY A 86 -2.47 0.45 -4.14
CA GLY A 86 -2.56 -0.12 -5.48
C GLY A 86 -3.99 -0.43 -5.93
N GLN A 87 -4.86 -0.89 -5.01
CA GLN A 87 -6.28 -1.10 -5.28
C GLN A 87 -7.03 0.23 -5.50
N GLU A 88 -6.75 1.23 -4.65
CA GLU A 88 -7.30 2.58 -4.76
C GLU A 88 -6.90 3.22 -6.10
N LEU A 89 -5.61 3.13 -6.46
CA LEU A 89 -5.10 3.62 -7.74
C LEU A 89 -5.78 2.95 -8.93
N PHE A 90 -5.96 1.63 -8.90
CA PHE A 90 -6.70 0.94 -9.95
C PHE A 90 -8.15 1.43 -10.08
N GLY A 91 -8.87 1.57 -8.96
CA GLY A 91 -10.25 2.08 -8.96
C GLY A 91 -10.34 3.48 -9.57
N THR A 92 -9.38 4.36 -9.24
CA THR A 92 -9.31 5.70 -9.85
C THR A 92 -8.97 5.62 -11.35
N LEU A 93 -8.03 4.76 -11.75
CA LEU A 93 -7.66 4.58 -13.17
C LEU A 93 -8.84 4.11 -14.02
N GLN A 94 -9.72 3.23 -13.52
CA GLN A 94 -10.92 2.79 -14.26
C GLN A 94 -11.82 3.95 -14.69
N SER A 95 -11.85 5.04 -13.92
CA SER A 95 -12.68 6.22 -14.22
C SER A 95 -11.92 7.32 -14.96
N LYS A 96 -10.61 7.48 -14.73
CA LYS A 96 -9.83 8.62 -15.25
C LYS A 96 -8.95 8.30 -16.45
N LEU A 97 -8.55 7.04 -16.66
CA LEU A 97 -7.54 6.70 -17.66
C LEU A 97 -8.04 6.90 -19.10
N SER A 98 -9.23 6.38 -19.43
CA SER A 98 -9.85 6.56 -20.75
C SER A 98 -10.11 8.03 -21.09
N PRO A 99 -10.75 8.84 -20.21
CA PRO A 99 -10.88 10.28 -20.46
C PRO A 99 -9.54 10.99 -20.66
N ALA A 100 -8.54 10.71 -19.83
CA ALA A 100 -7.22 11.33 -19.94
C ALA A 100 -6.48 10.95 -21.23
N ALA A 101 -6.69 9.73 -21.75
CA ALA A 101 -6.16 9.32 -23.06
C ALA A 101 -6.88 10.05 -24.22
N GLN A 102 -8.21 10.19 -24.13
CA GLN A 102 -9.04 10.89 -25.12
C GLN A 102 -8.69 12.39 -25.21
N GLU A 103 -8.46 13.06 -24.08
CA GLU A 103 -7.99 14.46 -24.04
C GLU A 103 -6.69 14.66 -24.83
N LYS A 104 -5.87 13.61 -24.92
CA LYS A 104 -4.62 13.61 -25.68
C LYS A 104 -4.77 13.07 -27.11
N GLY A 105 -6.01 12.86 -27.57
CA GLY A 105 -6.33 12.46 -28.94
C GLY A 105 -6.28 10.96 -29.22
N PHE A 106 -6.28 10.12 -28.19
CA PHE A 106 -6.26 8.66 -28.34
C PHE A 106 -7.61 8.04 -27.97
N ASP A 107 -8.16 7.21 -28.86
CA ASP A 107 -9.32 6.38 -28.52
C ASP A 107 -8.85 5.15 -27.73
N PHE A 108 -9.19 5.11 -26.44
CA PHE A 108 -8.76 4.08 -25.51
C PHE A 108 -9.90 3.72 -24.57
N SER A 109 -10.45 2.52 -24.74
CA SER A 109 -11.59 2.03 -23.96
C SER A 109 -11.42 0.54 -23.65
N PRO A 110 -10.45 0.18 -22.80
CA PRO A 110 -10.12 -1.21 -22.54
C PRO A 110 -11.10 -1.88 -21.58
N CYS A 111 -11.13 -3.20 -21.60
CA CYS A 111 -11.56 -3.98 -20.44
C CYS A 111 -10.48 -3.85 -19.35
N TYR A 112 -10.85 -3.28 -18.21
CA TYR A 112 -9.97 -3.10 -17.05
C TYR A 112 -10.00 -4.33 -16.14
N TYR A 113 -8.82 -4.83 -15.76
CA TYR A 113 -8.70 -5.93 -14.81
C TYR A 113 -7.57 -5.65 -13.81
N TYR A 114 -7.80 -5.97 -12.54
CA TYR A 114 -6.81 -5.86 -11.47
C TYR A 114 -6.39 -7.24 -11.01
N MET A 115 -5.08 -7.43 -10.83
CA MET A 115 -4.54 -8.67 -10.30
C MET A 115 -3.45 -8.38 -9.27
N LEU A 116 -3.55 -9.06 -8.12
CA LEU A 116 -2.57 -8.99 -7.04
C LEU A 116 -1.78 -10.29 -6.97
N LEU A 117 -0.46 -10.19 -7.13
CA LEU A 117 0.50 -11.27 -6.90
C LEU A 117 1.24 -10.99 -5.59
N ASP A 118 0.78 -11.61 -4.50
CA ASP A 118 1.43 -11.55 -3.19
C ASP A 118 2.51 -12.63 -3.07
N PHE A 119 3.78 -12.23 -3.16
CA PHE A 119 4.91 -13.15 -3.06
C PHE A 119 5.25 -13.62 -1.64
N SER A 120 4.60 -13.08 -0.60
CA SER A 120 4.83 -13.51 0.78
C SER A 120 3.94 -14.70 1.18
N ASN A 121 2.63 -14.60 0.96
CA ASN A 121 1.65 -15.54 1.49
C ASN A 121 0.78 -16.21 0.41
N GLY A 122 0.87 -15.78 -0.85
CA GLY A 122 0.06 -16.33 -1.94
C GLY A 122 0.84 -17.19 -2.92
N VAL A 123 1.81 -16.55 -3.60
CA VAL A 123 2.51 -17.11 -4.76
C VAL A 123 4.03 -17.03 -4.59
N SER A 124 4.51 -17.35 -3.39
CA SER A 124 5.94 -17.27 -3.04
C SER A 124 6.84 -18.05 -3.99
N LEU A 125 8.09 -17.58 -4.13
CA LEU A 125 9.10 -18.28 -4.92
C LEU A 125 9.59 -19.52 -4.16
N GLY A 126 9.61 -20.67 -4.83
CA GLY A 126 10.15 -21.91 -4.28
C GLY A 126 11.41 -22.41 -4.99
N LEU A 127 12.21 -23.22 -4.29
CA LEU A 127 13.44 -23.85 -4.84
C LEU A 127 13.16 -24.70 -6.08
N GLU A 128 11.98 -25.30 -6.18
CA GLU A 128 11.57 -26.12 -7.33
C GLU A 128 11.45 -25.30 -8.65
N GLU A 129 11.43 -23.97 -8.56
CA GLU A 129 11.33 -23.07 -9.72
C GLU A 129 12.69 -22.58 -10.21
N GLU A 130 13.80 -23.07 -9.63
CA GLU A 130 15.17 -22.72 -10.01
C GLU A 130 15.42 -22.91 -11.51
N LYS A 131 14.86 -23.98 -12.09
CA LYS A 131 15.05 -24.33 -13.51
C LYS A 131 14.03 -23.70 -14.46
N LEU A 132 13.02 -22.99 -13.94
CA LEU A 132 11.98 -22.38 -14.78
C LEU A 132 12.43 -21.01 -15.28
N SER A 133 12.01 -20.67 -16.51
CA SER A 133 12.23 -19.34 -17.06
C SER A 133 11.39 -18.30 -16.31
N PRO A 134 11.84 -17.03 -16.23
CA PRO A 134 11.09 -15.94 -15.60
C PRO A 134 9.68 -15.76 -16.19
N GLU A 135 9.53 -16.03 -17.49
CA GLU A 135 8.24 -15.98 -18.19
C GLU A 135 7.26 -17.04 -17.69
N ILE A 136 7.73 -18.28 -17.49
CA ILE A 136 6.89 -19.38 -16.95
C ILE A 136 6.54 -19.12 -15.49
N ILE A 137 7.51 -18.64 -14.69
CA ILE A 137 7.33 -18.28 -13.28
C ILE A 137 6.19 -17.25 -13.13
N LEU A 138 6.17 -16.22 -13.96
CA LEU A 138 5.11 -15.21 -13.98
C LEU A 138 3.79 -15.79 -14.50
N GLY A 139 3.81 -16.51 -15.63
CA GLY A 139 2.58 -17.07 -16.21
C GLY A 139 1.86 -18.05 -15.30
N LEU A 140 2.59 -18.90 -14.56
CA LEU A 140 2.01 -19.77 -13.53
C LEU A 140 1.26 -18.98 -12.45
N ARG A 141 1.84 -17.86 -12.00
CA ARG A 141 1.23 -17.01 -10.96
C ARG A 141 0.01 -16.26 -11.46
N LEU A 142 0.08 -15.72 -12.69
CA LEU A 142 -1.06 -15.10 -13.36
C LEU A 142 -2.22 -16.10 -13.52
N ALA A 143 -1.91 -17.32 -13.96
CA ALA A 143 -2.91 -18.36 -14.16
C ALA A 143 -3.53 -18.80 -12.83
N TYR A 144 -2.70 -19.03 -11.79
CA TYR A 144 -3.20 -19.36 -10.46
C TYR A 144 -4.11 -18.26 -9.91
N SER A 145 -3.64 -17.00 -9.94
CA SER A 145 -4.36 -15.87 -9.38
C SER A 145 -5.72 -15.67 -10.05
N TYR A 146 -5.81 -15.83 -11.37
CA TYR A 146 -7.07 -15.67 -12.10
C TYR A 146 -7.99 -16.90 -12.03
N PHE A 147 -7.48 -18.09 -12.32
CA PHE A 147 -8.31 -19.29 -12.53
C PHE A 147 -8.57 -20.09 -11.26
N ILE A 148 -7.72 -19.96 -10.25
CA ILE A 148 -7.71 -20.86 -9.09
C ILE A 148 -7.97 -20.12 -7.77
N GLN A 149 -7.20 -19.06 -7.51
CA GLN A 149 -7.21 -18.34 -6.24
C GLN A 149 -8.62 -17.84 -5.90
N GLY A 150 -9.07 -18.12 -4.67
CA GLY A 150 -10.41 -17.77 -4.20
C GLY A 150 -11.55 -18.65 -4.75
N LYS A 151 -11.37 -19.31 -5.89
CA LYS A 151 -12.35 -20.20 -6.54
C LYS A 151 -12.24 -21.66 -6.08
N TYR A 152 -11.03 -22.10 -5.73
CA TYR A 152 -10.71 -23.46 -5.29
C TYR A 152 -10.00 -23.45 -3.93
N GLN A 153 -9.90 -24.61 -3.28
CA GLN A 153 -9.24 -24.76 -1.98
C GLN A 153 -7.71 -24.85 -2.10
N GLU A 154 -7.24 -25.31 -3.25
CA GLU A 154 -5.84 -25.58 -3.55
C GLU A 154 -4.98 -24.31 -3.52
N GLN A 155 -3.82 -24.42 -2.89
CA GLN A 155 -2.84 -23.34 -2.83
C GLN A 155 -1.92 -23.39 -4.06
N PHE A 156 -1.06 -22.38 -4.17
CA PHE A 156 -0.16 -22.26 -5.32
C PHE A 156 0.78 -23.48 -5.51
N PRO A 157 1.37 -24.08 -4.46
CA PRO A 157 2.21 -25.27 -4.61
C PRO A 157 1.49 -26.47 -5.24
N GLU A 158 0.24 -26.73 -4.85
CA GLU A 158 -0.56 -27.83 -5.40
C GLU A 158 -0.90 -27.58 -6.88
N PHE A 159 -1.25 -26.34 -7.23
CA PHE A 159 -1.43 -25.92 -8.63
C PHE A 159 -0.16 -26.12 -9.44
N ARG A 160 0.98 -25.65 -8.95
CA ARG A 160 2.27 -25.81 -9.62
C ARG A 160 2.62 -27.28 -9.82
N PHE A 161 2.41 -28.13 -8.82
CA PHE A 161 2.65 -29.56 -8.91
C PHE A 161 1.82 -30.22 -10.02
N LYS A 162 0.54 -29.86 -10.15
CA LYS A 162 -0.32 -30.36 -11.23
C LYS A 162 0.05 -29.81 -12.60
N ALA A 163 0.60 -28.59 -12.66
CA ALA A 163 1.06 -27.95 -13.88
C ALA A 163 2.42 -28.46 -14.40
N LEU A 164 3.13 -29.32 -13.66
CA LEU A 164 4.52 -29.72 -13.92
C LEU A 164 4.78 -30.21 -15.35
N ASN A 165 3.91 -31.08 -15.88
CA ASN A 165 4.04 -31.60 -17.25
C ASN A 165 3.61 -30.61 -18.34
N TYR A 166 3.11 -29.44 -17.95
CA TYR A 166 2.52 -28.43 -18.82
C TYR A 166 3.18 -27.06 -18.71
N PHE A 167 4.29 -26.92 -17.99
CA PHE A 167 4.95 -25.63 -17.76
C PHE A 167 5.22 -24.82 -19.03
N GLY A 168 5.55 -25.48 -20.16
CA GLY A 168 5.74 -24.81 -21.45
C GLY A 168 4.52 -24.05 -21.99
N TYR A 169 3.32 -24.34 -21.49
CA TYR A 169 2.09 -23.61 -21.85
C TYR A 169 1.88 -22.34 -21.04
N PHE A 170 2.50 -22.22 -19.86
CA PHE A 170 2.29 -21.12 -18.91
C PHE A 170 3.19 -19.91 -19.20
N THR A 171 3.31 -19.50 -20.47
CA THR A 171 3.91 -18.21 -20.79
C THR A 171 2.96 -17.07 -20.45
N ILE A 172 3.47 -15.86 -20.20
CA ILE A 172 2.63 -14.69 -19.91
C ILE A 172 1.63 -14.48 -21.04
N THR A 173 2.10 -14.51 -22.31
CA THR A 173 1.26 -14.34 -23.50
C THR A 173 0.11 -15.33 -23.56
N ASN A 174 0.39 -16.63 -23.38
CA ASN A 174 -0.64 -17.66 -23.44
C ASN A 174 -1.68 -17.46 -22.33
N VAL A 175 -1.24 -17.15 -21.11
CA VAL A 175 -2.14 -16.94 -19.97
C VAL A 175 -2.99 -15.69 -20.15
N ILE A 176 -2.45 -14.59 -20.67
CA ILE A 176 -3.23 -13.39 -20.99
C ILE A 176 -4.28 -13.68 -22.08
N ILE A 177 -3.93 -14.43 -23.13
CA ILE A 177 -4.91 -14.88 -24.14
C ILE A 177 -6.01 -15.72 -23.49
N ALA A 178 -5.65 -16.63 -22.58
CA ALA A 178 -6.60 -17.46 -21.84
C ALA A 178 -7.57 -16.61 -21.02
N ILE A 179 -7.06 -15.61 -20.28
CA ILE A 179 -7.85 -14.68 -19.47
C ILE A 179 -8.81 -13.87 -20.35
N ARG A 180 -8.32 -13.30 -21.46
CA ARG A 180 -9.16 -12.54 -22.40
C ARG A 180 -10.31 -13.37 -22.97
N ASN A 181 -10.03 -14.63 -23.32
CA ASN A 181 -11.04 -15.56 -23.82
C ASN A 181 -12.07 -15.91 -22.74
N ASP A 182 -11.64 -16.12 -21.49
CA ASP A 182 -12.54 -16.38 -20.35
C ASP A 182 -13.43 -15.17 -20.03
N LEU A 183 -12.90 -13.95 -20.21
CA LEU A 183 -13.65 -12.70 -20.10
C LEU A 183 -14.56 -12.41 -21.30
N GLY A 184 -14.51 -13.21 -22.37
CA GLY A 184 -15.32 -13.04 -23.57
C GLY A 184 -14.95 -11.83 -24.44
N LEU A 185 -13.70 -11.36 -24.36
CA LEU A 185 -13.25 -10.18 -25.08
C LEU A 185 -13.06 -10.47 -26.58
N GLN A 186 -13.38 -9.48 -27.43
CA GLN A 186 -13.13 -9.59 -28.86
C GLN A 186 -11.62 -9.58 -29.17
N PRO A 187 -11.18 -10.13 -30.34
CA PRO A 187 -9.76 -10.19 -30.69
C PRO A 187 -9.05 -8.85 -30.74
N ASP A 188 -9.76 -7.77 -31.08
CA ASP A 188 -9.27 -6.40 -31.21
C ASP A 188 -9.57 -5.52 -29.99
N GLN A 189 -10.47 -5.97 -29.10
CA GLN A 189 -10.83 -5.22 -27.89
C GLN A 189 -9.63 -5.06 -26.97
N GLU A 190 -9.36 -3.84 -26.53
CA GLU A 190 -8.22 -3.56 -25.66
C GLU A 190 -8.42 -4.18 -24.26
N PHE A 191 -7.34 -4.69 -23.69
CA PHE A 191 -7.32 -5.27 -22.35
C PHE A 191 -6.23 -4.59 -21.52
N PHE A 192 -6.64 -3.93 -20.44
CA PHE A 192 -5.74 -3.26 -19.50
C PHE A 192 -5.65 -4.07 -18.22
N LEU A 193 -4.51 -4.72 -18.00
CA LEU A 193 -4.21 -5.41 -16.77
C LEU A 193 -3.37 -4.50 -15.86
N PHE A 194 -3.92 -4.12 -14.72
CA PHE A 194 -3.15 -3.56 -13.61
C PHE A 194 -2.59 -4.69 -12.77
N LEU A 195 -1.30 -4.99 -12.97
CA LEU A 195 -0.60 -6.07 -12.27
C LEU A 195 0.12 -5.52 -11.05
N HIS A 196 -0.43 -5.80 -9.88
CA HIS A 196 0.16 -5.45 -8.59
C HIS A 196 1.04 -6.61 -8.12
N VAL A 197 2.36 -6.40 -8.08
CA VAL A 197 3.33 -7.34 -7.53
C VAL A 197 3.70 -6.87 -6.12
N ASP A 198 3.17 -7.57 -5.12
CA ASP A 198 3.39 -7.25 -3.72
C ASP A 198 4.51 -8.11 -3.11
N GLU A 199 5.17 -7.54 -2.12
CA GLU A 199 6.38 -8.05 -1.48
C GLU A 199 7.49 -8.42 -2.51
N TYR A 200 7.69 -7.56 -3.52
CA TYR A 200 8.64 -7.81 -4.62
C TYR A 200 10.10 -7.96 -4.17
N GLN A 201 10.45 -7.54 -2.95
CA GLN A 201 11.79 -7.77 -2.41
C GLN A 201 12.11 -9.26 -2.28
N LEU A 202 11.10 -10.13 -2.17
CA LEU A 202 11.27 -11.58 -2.19
C LEU A 202 11.74 -12.08 -3.57
N CYS A 203 11.37 -11.37 -4.65
CA CYS A 203 11.90 -11.62 -5.99
C CYS A 203 13.33 -11.08 -6.16
N LEU A 204 13.68 -9.99 -5.47
CA LEU A 204 15.05 -9.46 -5.45
C LEU A 204 16.01 -10.39 -4.69
N ALA A 205 15.57 -10.95 -3.57
CA ALA A 205 16.35 -11.87 -2.74
C ALA A 205 16.50 -13.28 -3.34
N GLY A 206 15.73 -13.60 -4.39
CA GLY A 206 15.72 -14.91 -5.04
C GLY A 206 17.13 -15.35 -5.43
N THR A 207 17.56 -16.48 -4.88
CA THR A 207 18.91 -17.09 -4.91
C THR A 207 19.39 -17.55 -6.29
N LYS A 208 18.75 -17.14 -7.39
CA LYS A 208 19.22 -17.56 -8.71
C LYS A 208 20.57 -16.90 -9.02
N PRO A 209 21.59 -17.67 -9.45
CA PRO A 209 22.70 -17.06 -10.17
C PRO A 209 22.16 -16.28 -11.37
N PRO A 210 22.88 -15.26 -11.87
CA PRO A 210 22.46 -14.53 -13.06
C PRO A 210 22.06 -15.50 -14.18
N THR A 211 20.97 -15.17 -14.90
CA THR A 211 20.43 -15.98 -16.02
C THR A 211 21.49 -16.18 -17.11
N GLU A 212 21.22 -17.02 -18.12
CA GLU A 212 22.16 -17.23 -19.25
C GLU A 212 22.63 -15.90 -19.89
N ASP A 213 21.81 -14.84 -19.78
CA ASP A 213 22.08 -13.47 -20.24
C ASP A 213 22.80 -12.57 -19.19
N GLY A 214 23.19 -13.11 -18.04
CA GLY A 214 23.89 -12.37 -16.98
C GLY A 214 23.00 -11.54 -16.05
N LEU A 215 21.67 -11.65 -16.13
CA LEU A 215 20.70 -10.79 -15.41
C LEU A 215 20.13 -11.49 -14.15
N SER A 216 19.79 -10.72 -13.11
CA SER A 216 19.07 -11.28 -11.96
C SER A 216 17.64 -11.68 -12.33
N LEU A 217 17.06 -12.67 -11.63
CA LEU A 217 15.69 -13.17 -11.85
C LEU A 217 14.67 -12.03 -11.91
N PHE A 218 14.69 -11.13 -10.91
CA PHE A 218 13.79 -9.99 -10.86
C PHE A 218 13.93 -9.08 -12.08
N LYS A 219 15.17 -8.75 -12.48
CA LYS A 219 15.43 -7.88 -13.63
C LYS A 219 14.85 -8.47 -14.91
N GLU A 220 14.93 -9.80 -15.06
CA GLU A 220 14.35 -10.46 -16.22
C GLU A 220 12.83 -10.59 -16.15
N MET A 221 12.25 -10.85 -14.98
CA MET A 221 10.79 -10.77 -14.79
C MET A 221 10.26 -9.39 -15.22
N MET A 222 10.94 -8.31 -14.82
CA MET A 222 10.60 -6.95 -15.23
C MET A 222 10.80 -6.75 -16.73
N HIS A 223 11.84 -7.33 -17.34
CA HIS A 223 12.01 -7.27 -18.79
C HIS A 223 10.85 -7.94 -19.53
N ARG A 224 10.39 -9.11 -19.08
CA ARG A 224 9.25 -9.84 -19.68
C ARG A 224 7.94 -9.08 -19.50
N LEU A 225 7.67 -8.51 -18.32
CA LEU A 225 6.48 -7.68 -18.09
C LEU A 225 6.53 -6.35 -18.86
N GLY A 226 7.70 -5.72 -18.94
CA GLY A 226 7.87 -4.44 -19.63
C GLY A 226 7.54 -4.50 -21.11
N HIS A 227 7.72 -5.68 -21.73
CA HIS A 227 7.30 -5.90 -23.11
C HIS A 227 5.80 -5.61 -23.32
N PHE A 228 4.97 -5.92 -22.32
CA PHE A 228 3.53 -5.66 -22.35
C PHE A 228 3.12 -4.21 -22.09
N MET A 229 4.06 -3.31 -21.78
CA MET A 229 3.80 -1.87 -21.80
C MET A 229 4.00 -1.26 -23.19
N SER A 230 4.49 -2.04 -24.15
CA SER A 230 4.69 -1.61 -25.53
C SER A 230 3.53 -2.01 -26.43
N GLY A 231 3.30 -1.26 -27.51
CA GLY A 231 2.26 -1.61 -28.49
C GLY A 231 2.52 -2.90 -29.28
N ALA A 232 3.67 -3.55 -29.10
CA ALA A 232 3.99 -4.84 -29.74
C ALA A 232 3.10 -5.99 -29.24
N THR A 233 2.54 -5.88 -28.02
CA THR A 233 1.68 -6.90 -27.40
C THR A 233 0.19 -6.58 -27.53
N ARG A 234 -0.17 -5.66 -28.42
CA ARG A 234 -1.58 -5.34 -28.70
C ARG A 234 -2.39 -6.62 -28.97
N PRO A 235 -3.62 -6.70 -28.45
CA PRO A 235 -4.41 -5.62 -27.84
C PRO A 235 -4.33 -5.62 -26.29
N SER A 236 -3.24 -6.12 -25.71
CA SER A 236 -3.10 -6.23 -24.25
C SER A 236 -1.97 -5.33 -23.73
N ILE A 237 -2.29 -4.52 -22.74
CA ILE A 237 -1.33 -3.72 -21.98
C ILE A 237 -1.30 -4.21 -20.53
N ILE A 238 -0.10 -4.36 -19.98
CA ILE A 238 0.10 -4.68 -18.56
C ILE A 238 0.81 -3.50 -17.88
N GLN A 239 0.06 -2.73 -17.09
CA GLN A 239 0.65 -1.74 -16.20
C GLN A 239 1.06 -2.42 -14.90
N THR A 240 2.35 -2.43 -14.60
CA THR A 240 2.86 -3.06 -13.38
C THR A 240 3.05 -2.05 -12.26
N PHE A 241 2.62 -2.40 -11.06
CA PHE A 241 2.85 -1.69 -9.80
C PHE A 241 3.57 -2.62 -8.82
N LEU A 242 4.76 -2.22 -8.37
CA LEU A 242 5.57 -2.98 -7.43
C LEU A 242 5.40 -2.40 -6.02
N SER A 243 4.98 -3.18 -5.05
CA SER A 243 4.93 -2.78 -3.64
C SER A 243 5.77 -3.69 -2.77
N GLY A 244 6.51 -3.12 -1.81
CA GLY A 244 7.36 -3.92 -0.95
C GLY A 244 8.17 -3.10 0.04
N THR A 245 9.11 -3.78 0.70
CA THR A 245 9.95 -3.20 1.76
C THR A 245 11.42 -3.04 1.36
N ALA A 246 11.80 -3.43 0.14
CA ALA A 246 13.15 -3.20 -0.37
C ALA A 246 13.51 -1.71 -0.39
N GLN A 247 14.78 -1.41 -0.09
CA GLN A 247 15.34 -0.08 -0.24
C GLN A 247 15.31 0.38 -1.70
N GLN A 248 15.13 1.68 -1.92
CA GLN A 248 15.07 2.26 -3.26
C GLN A 248 16.35 2.02 -4.06
N GLU A 249 17.51 2.12 -3.43
CA GLU A 249 18.82 1.92 -4.07
C GLU A 249 18.98 0.49 -4.59
N VAL A 250 18.64 -0.50 -3.76
CA VAL A 250 18.67 -1.92 -4.14
C VAL A 250 17.74 -2.16 -5.33
N THR A 251 16.54 -1.58 -5.28
CA THR A 251 15.55 -1.71 -6.36
C THR A 251 16.03 -1.05 -7.64
N GLN A 252 16.63 0.14 -7.53
CA GLN A 252 17.17 0.89 -8.66
C GLN A 252 18.34 0.14 -9.32
N SER A 253 19.17 -0.56 -8.56
CA SER A 253 20.25 -1.40 -9.10
C SER A 253 19.72 -2.58 -9.93
N ALA A 254 18.51 -3.06 -9.62
CA ALA A 254 17.86 -4.17 -10.31
C ALA A 254 16.99 -3.73 -11.51
N LYS A 255 17.00 -2.43 -11.84
CA LYS A 255 16.25 -1.85 -12.96
C LYS A 255 16.63 -2.49 -14.31
N PRO A 256 15.67 -2.87 -15.16
CA PRO A 256 15.95 -3.38 -16.50
C PRO A 256 16.45 -2.28 -17.46
N THR A 257 17.33 -2.65 -18.39
CA THR A 257 18.08 -1.71 -19.26
C THR A 257 17.20 -0.85 -20.18
N PHE A 258 15.97 -1.26 -20.45
CA PHE A 258 15.06 -0.60 -21.41
C PHE A 258 13.86 0.12 -20.79
N TYR A 259 13.64 -0.01 -19.48
CA TYR A 259 12.46 0.53 -18.80
C TYR A 259 12.84 1.41 -17.62
N SER A 260 11.98 2.37 -17.26
CA SER A 260 12.13 3.23 -16.09
C SER A 260 11.40 2.68 -14.87
N PHE A 261 11.91 3.00 -13.68
CA PHE A 261 11.18 2.91 -12.43
C PHE A 261 10.82 4.33 -11.99
N HIS A 262 9.56 4.52 -11.59
CA HIS A 262 9.11 5.74 -10.94
C HIS A 262 8.70 5.39 -9.50
N PHE A 263 9.46 5.93 -8.55
CA PHE A 263 9.21 5.70 -7.13
C PHE A 263 8.10 6.62 -6.65
N LEU A 264 7.04 6.01 -6.14
CA LEU A 264 5.88 6.67 -5.55
C LEU A 264 6.06 6.69 -4.02
N SER A 265 5.82 7.85 -3.42
CA SER A 265 5.46 7.90 -2.00
C SER A 265 4.09 7.25 -1.83
N CYS A 266 3.89 6.45 -0.78
CA CYS A 266 2.55 5.98 -0.42
C CYS A 266 1.90 7.07 0.44
N PRO A 267 1.01 7.93 -0.10
CA PRO A 267 0.35 8.93 0.71
C PRO A 267 -0.52 8.26 1.77
N VAL A 268 -0.68 8.91 2.92
CA VAL A 268 -1.66 8.49 3.94
C VAL A 268 -3.07 8.93 3.61
N LEU A 269 -4.02 8.41 4.37
CA LEU A 269 -5.41 8.85 4.30
C LEU A 269 -5.55 10.27 4.86
N SER A 270 -6.17 11.15 4.07
CA SER A 270 -6.57 12.47 4.55
C SER A 270 -7.55 12.34 5.74
N LEU A 271 -7.72 13.41 6.51
CA LEU A 271 -8.72 13.40 7.58
C LEU A 271 -10.14 13.18 7.03
N GLY A 272 -10.47 13.79 5.88
CA GLY A 272 -11.74 13.55 5.19
C GLY A 272 -11.94 12.08 4.80
N ALA A 273 -10.91 11.41 4.27
CA ALA A 273 -10.97 9.98 3.94
C ALA A 273 -11.22 9.11 5.18
N ARG A 274 -10.57 9.41 6.31
CA ARG A 274 -10.80 8.72 7.59
C ARG A 274 -12.25 8.90 8.08
N TYR A 275 -12.79 10.11 7.95
CA TYR A 275 -14.19 10.40 8.25
C TYR A 275 -15.17 9.67 7.34
N ASN A 276 -14.89 9.58 6.04
CA ASN A 276 -15.71 8.83 5.10
C ASN A 276 -15.73 7.33 5.42
N ILE A 277 -14.59 6.76 5.82
CA ILE A 277 -14.50 5.37 6.29
C ILE A 277 -15.38 5.15 7.53
N MET A 278 -15.26 6.01 8.56
CA MET A 278 -16.11 5.95 9.74
C MET A 278 -17.60 6.09 9.38
N GLY A 279 -17.91 7.03 8.48
CA GLY A 279 -19.26 7.30 8.00
C GLY A 279 -19.87 6.14 7.21
N HIS A 280 -19.06 5.36 6.49
CA HIS A 280 -19.52 4.14 5.82
C HIS A 280 -20.08 3.13 6.82
N PHE A 281 -19.36 2.85 7.91
CA PHE A 281 -19.84 1.96 8.95
C PHE A 281 -21.05 2.56 9.68
N ALA A 282 -21.02 3.85 10.02
CA ALA A 282 -22.20 4.50 10.62
C ALA A 282 -23.45 4.36 9.75
N LYS A 283 -23.32 4.53 8.42
CA LYS A 283 -24.41 4.34 7.46
C LYS A 283 -24.88 2.88 7.41
N GLN A 284 -23.96 1.91 7.42
CA GLN A 284 -24.27 0.48 7.47
C GLN A 284 -25.12 0.11 8.70
N PHE A 285 -24.85 0.74 9.84
CA PHE A 285 -25.60 0.56 11.09
C PHE A 285 -26.74 1.59 11.28
N GLN A 286 -27.12 2.31 10.21
CA GLN A 286 -28.24 3.27 10.20
C GLN A 286 -28.11 4.40 11.25
N VAL A 287 -26.87 4.77 11.59
CA VAL A 287 -26.58 5.82 12.57
C VAL A 287 -26.42 7.16 11.86
N PRO A 288 -27.23 8.18 12.19
CA PRO A 288 -27.17 9.47 11.53
C PRO A 288 -25.90 10.23 11.91
N CYS A 289 -25.30 10.95 10.95
CA CYS A 289 -24.04 11.69 11.15
C CYS A 289 -24.06 12.61 12.38
N ARG A 290 -25.19 13.24 12.67
CA ARG A 290 -25.36 14.13 13.85
C ARG A 290 -25.07 13.45 15.21
N LYS A 291 -25.16 12.12 15.30
CA LYS A 291 -24.93 11.37 16.56
C LYS A 291 -23.44 11.22 16.87
N TRP A 292 -22.60 11.05 15.85
CA TRP A 292 -21.18 10.71 16.03
C TRP A 292 -20.22 11.77 15.48
N MET A 293 -20.54 12.39 14.34
CA MET A 293 -19.63 13.30 13.63
C MET A 293 -19.22 14.54 14.45
N PRO A 294 -20.11 15.17 15.27
CA PRO A 294 -19.71 16.30 16.11
C PRO A 294 -18.87 15.92 17.34
N LYS A 295 -18.62 14.62 17.59
CA LYS A 295 -17.90 14.18 18.78
C LYS A 295 -16.40 14.40 18.60
N MET A 296 -15.87 15.42 19.28
CA MET A 296 -14.43 15.72 19.32
C MET A 296 -13.54 14.50 19.64
N PRO A 297 -13.90 13.57 20.55
CA PRO A 297 -13.11 12.36 20.75
C PRO A 297 -12.91 11.50 19.51
N ILE A 298 -13.94 11.38 18.65
CA ILE A 298 -13.83 10.61 17.40
C ILE A 298 -12.91 11.35 16.44
N PHE A 299 -13.03 12.68 16.37
CA PHE A 299 -12.14 13.53 15.59
C PHE A 299 -10.67 13.30 16.00
N HIS A 300 -10.38 13.41 17.29
CA HIS A 300 -9.02 13.24 17.81
C HIS A 300 -8.48 11.84 17.55
N LEU A 301 -9.22 10.79 17.92
CA LEU A 301 -8.76 9.41 17.71
C LEU A 301 -8.48 9.12 16.22
N LEU A 302 -9.36 9.58 15.31
CA LEU A 302 -9.12 9.45 13.87
C LEU A 302 -7.90 10.28 13.44
N SER A 303 -7.73 11.49 13.97
CA SER A 303 -6.57 12.34 13.71
C SER A 303 -5.26 11.67 14.16
N ASP A 304 -5.26 11.07 15.35
CA ASP A 304 -4.12 10.44 16.01
C ASP A 304 -3.55 9.24 15.24
N THR A 305 -4.37 8.61 14.40
CA THR A 305 -3.90 7.58 13.43
C THR A 305 -2.91 8.12 12.40
N GLY A 306 -2.80 9.44 12.23
CA GLY A 306 -1.96 10.09 11.23
C GLY A 306 -2.29 9.68 9.79
N GLY A 307 -3.48 9.10 9.57
CA GLY A 307 -3.89 8.60 8.25
C GLY A 307 -3.29 7.25 7.85
N LEU A 308 -2.52 6.59 8.73
CA LEU A 308 -2.00 5.25 8.46
C LEU A 308 -3.15 4.24 8.36
N PRO A 309 -3.30 3.51 7.24
CA PRO A 309 -4.41 2.59 7.05
C PRO A 309 -4.53 1.52 8.15
N HIS A 310 -3.42 0.95 8.63
CA HIS A 310 -3.45 -0.02 9.73
C HIS A 310 -3.85 0.62 11.07
N ALA A 311 -3.40 1.85 11.37
CA ALA A 311 -3.81 2.54 12.59
C ALA A 311 -5.31 2.88 12.57
N VAL A 312 -5.83 3.29 11.41
CA VAL A 312 -7.27 3.47 11.20
C VAL A 312 -8.00 2.15 11.38
N GLN A 313 -7.53 1.05 10.76
CA GLN A 313 -8.13 -0.26 10.92
C GLN A 313 -8.19 -0.69 12.40
N PHE A 314 -7.09 -0.61 13.14
CA PHE A 314 -7.05 -1.03 14.55
C PHE A 314 -7.94 -0.17 15.44
N LEU A 315 -8.03 1.14 15.17
CA LEU A 315 -8.98 2.01 15.84
C LEU A 315 -10.43 1.57 15.59
N LEU A 316 -10.78 1.24 14.35
CA LEU A 316 -12.12 0.79 13.99
C LEU A 316 -12.40 -0.63 14.53
N GLU A 317 -11.40 -1.51 14.62
CA GLU A 317 -11.53 -2.81 15.28
C GLU A 317 -11.77 -2.66 16.78
N GLU A 318 -11.19 -1.65 17.43
CA GLU A 318 -11.49 -1.37 18.84
C GLU A 318 -12.91 -0.78 19.01
N PHE A 319 -13.37 0.05 18.07
CA PHE A 319 -14.75 0.54 18.07
C PHE A 319 -15.77 -0.57 17.81
N PHE A 320 -15.57 -1.36 16.76
CA PHE A 320 -16.60 -2.21 16.19
C PHE A 320 -16.37 -3.69 16.39
N GLY A 321 -15.19 -4.11 16.81
CA GLY A 321 -14.79 -5.51 16.78
C GLY A 321 -14.34 -5.95 15.37
N ARG A 322 -13.61 -7.06 15.30
CA ARG A 322 -13.00 -7.53 14.05
C ARG A 322 -14.01 -8.02 13.02
N GLN A 323 -15.19 -8.42 13.46
CA GLN A 323 -16.31 -8.87 12.64
C GLN A 323 -17.53 -7.96 12.83
N LEU A 324 -17.31 -6.71 13.26
CA LEU A 324 -18.34 -5.72 13.57
C LEU A 324 -19.28 -6.10 14.74
N GLU A 325 -18.88 -7.06 15.57
CA GLU A 325 -19.69 -7.60 16.66
C GLU A 325 -20.00 -6.61 17.78
N LYS A 326 -19.18 -5.55 17.94
CA LYS A 326 -19.36 -4.47 18.94
C LYS A 326 -20.04 -3.23 18.37
N ALA A 327 -20.29 -3.17 17.06
CA ALA A 327 -20.70 -1.93 16.38
C ALA A 327 -21.99 -1.31 16.94
N ASN A 328 -23.02 -2.13 17.18
CA ASN A 328 -24.28 -1.67 17.78
C ASN A 328 -24.04 -1.07 19.17
N THR A 329 -23.31 -1.80 20.03
CA THR A 329 -22.98 -1.35 21.39
C THR A 329 -22.19 -0.05 21.38
N PHE A 330 -21.20 0.07 20.49
CA PHE A 330 -20.42 1.29 20.33
C PHE A 330 -21.31 2.48 19.93
N PHE A 331 -22.17 2.31 18.91
CA PHE A 331 -23.01 3.40 18.46
C PHE A 331 -24.11 3.78 19.43
N ASP A 332 -24.58 2.84 20.26
CA ASP A 332 -25.51 3.13 21.36
C ASP A 332 -24.86 3.99 22.44
N ASP A 333 -23.58 3.72 22.77
CA ASP A 333 -22.82 4.43 23.80
C ASP A 333 -21.93 5.58 23.27
N VAL A 334 -22.02 5.91 21.98
CA VAL A 334 -21.15 6.92 21.33
C VAL A 334 -21.24 8.30 21.98
N GLU A 335 -22.36 8.62 22.62
CA GLU A 335 -22.56 9.85 23.40
C GLU A 335 -21.63 9.92 24.63
N ASN A 336 -21.27 8.77 25.20
CA ASN A 336 -20.37 8.66 26.34
C ASN A 336 -18.92 8.37 25.94
N ILE A 337 -18.56 8.44 24.66
CA ILE A 337 -17.21 8.08 24.18
C ILE A 337 -16.07 8.78 24.93
N ASN A 338 -16.31 9.99 25.42
CA ASN A 338 -15.40 10.73 26.30
C ASN A 338 -14.92 9.89 27.50
N LYS A 339 -15.77 9.06 28.09
CA LYS A 339 -15.42 8.22 29.25
C LYS A 339 -14.46 7.08 28.90
N ASN A 340 -14.39 6.70 27.63
CA ASN A 340 -13.67 5.53 27.14
C ASN A 340 -12.47 5.88 26.25
N ILE A 341 -12.21 7.17 25.98
CA ILE A 341 -11.19 7.61 25.03
C ILE A 341 -9.79 7.08 25.38
N ASP A 342 -9.37 7.18 26.65
CA ASP A 342 -8.06 6.72 27.09
C ASP A 342 -7.90 5.22 26.93
N ARG A 343 -8.97 4.47 27.26
CA ARG A 343 -9.00 3.01 27.13
C ARG A 343 -8.79 2.64 25.66
N ILE A 344 -9.56 3.28 24.77
CA ILE A 344 -9.48 3.04 23.32
C ILE A 344 -8.08 3.38 22.82
N PHE A 345 -7.57 4.57 23.15
CA PHE A 345 -6.24 5.01 22.73
C PHE A 345 -5.17 4.02 23.20
N THR A 346 -5.20 3.62 24.47
CA THR A 346 -4.23 2.70 25.07
C THR A 346 -4.27 1.33 24.41
N GLU A 347 -5.46 0.78 24.12
CA GLU A 347 -5.59 -0.52 23.45
C GLU A 347 -5.08 -0.45 22.00
N VAL A 348 -5.39 0.61 21.26
CA VAL A 348 -4.88 0.82 19.89
C VAL A 348 -3.35 0.98 19.91
N ALA A 349 -2.80 1.74 20.85
CA ALA A 349 -1.37 1.92 21.01
C ALA A 349 -0.65 0.59 21.30
N LYS A 350 -1.22 -0.26 22.17
CA LYS A 350 -0.67 -1.61 22.45
C LYS A 350 -0.65 -2.50 21.22
N VAL A 351 -1.69 -2.47 20.40
CA VAL A 351 -1.76 -3.25 19.16
C VAL A 351 -0.72 -2.74 18.16
N LEU A 352 -0.60 -1.42 17.99
CA LEU A 352 0.42 -0.81 17.14
C LEU A 352 1.83 -1.19 17.60
N ASP A 353 2.10 -1.09 18.90
CA ASP A 353 3.36 -1.54 19.48
C ASP A 353 3.66 -3.00 19.13
N SER A 354 2.71 -3.89 19.40
CA SER A 354 2.86 -5.33 19.09
C SER A 354 3.11 -5.61 17.61
N CYS A 355 2.53 -4.81 16.70
CA CYS A 355 2.71 -4.98 15.26
C CYS A 355 4.06 -4.45 14.75
N TYR A 356 4.58 -3.38 15.34
CA TYR A 356 5.76 -2.68 14.84
C TYR A 356 7.01 -2.84 15.73
N SER A 357 6.89 -3.48 16.89
CA SER A 357 7.96 -3.63 17.89
C SER A 357 8.65 -2.29 18.21
N ILE A 358 7.82 -1.26 18.43
CA ILE A 358 8.28 0.14 18.52
C ILE A 358 9.35 0.36 19.59
N PRO A 359 9.27 -0.24 20.79
CA PRO A 359 10.31 -0.14 21.81
C PRO A 359 11.64 -0.73 21.42
N ASP A 360 11.64 -1.83 20.66
CA ASP A 360 12.89 -2.44 20.21
C ASP A 360 13.55 -1.54 19.16
N PHE A 361 12.77 -1.07 18.18
CA PHE A 361 13.23 -0.09 17.19
C PHE A 361 13.75 1.21 17.85
N ALA A 362 13.01 1.74 18.82
CA ALA A 362 13.37 3.00 19.47
C ALA A 362 14.63 2.89 20.35
N ARG A 363 14.86 1.72 20.96
CA ARG A 363 16.10 1.45 21.72
C ARG A 363 17.29 1.26 20.78
N GLU A 364 17.10 0.52 19.68
CA GLU A 364 18.16 0.23 18.71
C GLU A 364 18.56 1.48 17.91
N HIS A 365 17.58 2.30 17.54
CA HIS A 365 17.77 3.49 16.72
C HIS A 365 17.49 4.77 17.51
N GLN A 366 17.94 4.84 18.75
CA GLN A 366 17.68 5.98 19.63
C GLN A 366 18.05 7.31 18.97
N GLN A 367 19.23 7.42 18.35
CA GLN A 367 19.63 8.64 17.62
C GLN A 367 18.68 8.99 16.46
N LEU A 368 18.18 7.99 15.73
CA LEU A 368 17.20 8.21 14.66
C LEU A 368 15.85 8.62 15.22
N VAL A 369 15.39 8.05 16.34
CA VAL A 369 14.11 8.48 16.94
C VAL A 369 14.22 9.88 17.53
N HIS A 370 15.35 10.20 18.15
CA HIS A 370 15.62 11.57 18.59
C HIS A 370 15.70 12.51 17.39
N ALA A 371 16.32 12.12 16.27
CA ALA A 371 16.31 12.87 15.02
C ALA A 371 14.89 13.00 14.47
N LEU A 372 14.11 11.93 14.32
CA LEU A 372 12.70 11.99 13.86
C LEU A 372 11.85 12.96 14.67
N VAL A 373 12.18 13.14 15.94
CA VAL A 373 11.55 14.10 16.84
C VAL A 373 12.17 15.52 16.74
N LEU A 374 13.48 15.65 16.47
CA LEU A 374 14.26 16.91 16.43
C LEU A 374 14.46 17.49 15.02
N GLU A 375 14.89 16.67 14.06
CA GLU A 375 15.32 16.97 12.69
C GLU A 375 14.63 16.07 11.64
N ARG A 376 14.16 16.74 10.58
CA ARG A 376 13.41 16.19 9.44
C ARG A 376 14.20 15.20 8.56
N ASP A 377 14.55 14.01 9.04
CA ASP A 377 15.21 13.02 8.18
C ASP A 377 14.45 11.69 7.96
N THR A 378 13.93 11.62 6.73
CA THR A 378 13.73 10.51 5.79
C THR A 378 12.84 9.30 6.04
N HIS A 379 12.33 8.94 7.24
CA HIS A 379 11.48 7.72 7.38
C HIS A 379 10.12 7.89 8.08
N THR A 380 9.43 9.00 7.83
CA THR A 380 8.01 9.17 8.20
C THR A 380 7.24 9.86 7.08
N ILE A 381 5.92 9.91 7.14
CA ILE A 381 5.05 10.47 6.09
C ILE A 381 5.31 11.98 5.98
N LEU A 382 6.08 12.36 4.96
CA LEU A 382 6.46 13.73 4.66
C LEU A 382 5.56 14.25 3.52
N ASN A 383 4.91 15.38 3.74
CA ASN A 383 4.33 16.19 2.67
C ASN A 383 5.18 17.46 2.51
N ASP A 384 5.49 17.85 1.28
CA ASP A 384 6.03 19.18 1.02
C ASP A 384 5.02 20.25 1.44
N CYS A 385 5.49 21.33 2.05
CA CYS A 385 4.64 22.47 2.36
C CYS A 385 4.46 23.27 1.06
N GLU A 386 3.27 23.24 0.45
CA GLU A 386 3.00 23.89 -0.85
C GLU A 386 3.33 25.40 -0.88
N GLU A 387 3.39 26.03 0.29
CA GLU A 387 3.64 27.47 0.43
C GLU A 387 5.13 27.85 0.60
N ASP A 388 6.05 26.90 0.84
CA ASP A 388 7.47 27.21 1.09
C ASP A 388 8.44 26.13 0.57
N THR A 389 9.17 26.45 -0.50
CA THR A 389 10.26 25.60 -1.03
C THR A 389 11.35 25.40 0.01
N GLY A 390 11.58 24.15 0.43
CA GLY A 390 12.60 23.80 1.43
C GLY A 390 12.02 23.43 2.81
N LYS A 391 10.69 23.44 2.99
CA LYS A 391 10.04 23.00 4.23
C LYS A 391 9.21 21.74 4.03
N VAL A 392 9.38 20.78 4.94
CA VAL A 392 8.68 19.48 4.92
C VAL A 392 7.80 19.31 6.16
N LEU A 393 6.50 19.05 5.99
CA LEU A 393 5.61 18.77 7.12
C LEU A 393 5.85 17.33 7.60
N VAL A 394 6.30 17.18 8.86
CA VAL A 394 6.44 15.88 9.53
C VAL A 394 5.12 15.55 10.22
N GLN A 395 4.35 14.62 9.66
CA GLN A 395 3.16 14.08 10.33
C GLN A 395 3.52 12.76 11.01
N ILE A 396 4.07 12.84 12.23
CA ILE A 396 4.15 11.65 13.11
C ILE A 396 2.74 11.43 13.69
N PRO A 397 2.12 10.26 13.46
CA PRO A 397 0.85 9.95 14.12
C PRO A 397 1.03 9.97 15.64
N PHE A 398 0.06 10.54 16.34
CA PHE A 398 0.15 10.78 17.78
C PHE A 398 0.36 9.50 18.60
N PHE A 399 -0.18 8.37 18.12
CA PHE A 399 0.10 7.04 18.69
C PHE A 399 1.60 6.69 18.71
N PHE A 400 2.33 6.99 17.63
CA PHE A 400 3.76 6.66 17.53
C PHE A 400 4.60 7.59 18.39
N LEU A 401 4.25 8.89 18.45
CA LEU A 401 4.90 9.84 19.34
C LEU A 401 4.79 9.40 20.81
N TYR A 402 3.59 8.98 21.23
CA TYR A 402 3.35 8.44 22.57
C TYR A 402 4.23 7.19 22.85
N LEU A 403 4.27 6.24 21.92
CA LEU A 403 5.04 5.00 22.08
C LEU A 403 6.55 5.24 22.10
N TYR A 404 7.08 6.13 21.26
CA TYR A 404 8.49 6.52 21.30
C TYR A 404 8.86 7.19 22.62
N ASN A 405 8.01 8.09 23.11
CA ASN A 405 8.25 8.77 24.37
C ASN A 405 8.28 7.81 25.57
N ASN A 406 7.41 6.80 25.61
CA ASN A 406 7.41 5.79 26.68
C ASN A 406 8.73 5.03 26.83
N VAL A 407 9.53 4.99 25.76
CA VAL A 407 10.78 4.24 25.68
C VAL A 407 11.97 5.15 25.95
N ILE A 408 11.99 6.34 25.35
CA ILE A 408 13.08 7.32 25.50
C ILE A 408 13.01 8.01 26.87
N ARG A 409 11.81 8.22 27.42
CA ARG A 409 11.54 8.85 28.74
C ARG A 409 12.15 10.24 28.94
N ASP A 410 12.50 10.92 27.85
CA ASP A 410 13.06 12.29 27.90
C ASP A 410 12.00 13.36 28.18
N ILE A 411 10.72 13.01 28.08
CA ILE A 411 9.60 13.86 28.52
C ILE A 411 9.14 13.37 29.89
N GLN A 412 9.40 14.16 30.93
CA GLN A 412 8.96 13.83 32.29
C GLN A 412 7.50 14.25 32.57
N ASP A 413 6.80 13.34 33.24
CA ASP A 413 5.64 13.46 34.15
C ASP A 413 4.28 14.06 33.69
N ASN A 414 4.14 14.78 32.56
CA ASN A 414 2.85 15.41 32.21
C ASN A 414 2.28 15.09 30.83
N LEU A 415 3.07 14.56 29.91
CA LEU A 415 2.55 14.25 28.59
C LEU A 415 1.57 13.07 28.62
N GLU A 416 1.68 12.13 29.57
CA GLU A 416 0.64 11.10 29.80
C GLU A 416 -0.75 11.73 30.06
N PHE A 417 -0.81 12.89 30.74
CA PHE A 417 -2.04 13.67 30.90
C PHE A 417 -2.47 14.41 29.62
N ALA A 418 -1.53 14.95 28.83
CA ALA A 418 -1.84 15.57 27.54
C ALA A 418 -2.20 14.53 26.43
N PHE A 419 -1.66 13.31 26.52
CA PHE A 419 -1.86 12.17 25.62
C PHE A 419 -3.18 11.44 25.89
N LEU A 420 -3.60 11.32 27.16
CA LEU A 420 -4.72 10.44 27.54
C LEU A 420 -5.95 11.17 28.09
N MET A 421 -5.85 12.33 28.77
CA MET A 421 -7.02 12.95 29.44
C MET A 421 -6.96 14.48 29.51
N ASN A 422 -7.72 15.19 28.66
CA ASN A 422 -8.55 16.36 29.06
C ASN A 422 -9.22 17.18 27.93
N TRP A 423 -9.63 16.58 26.81
CA TRP A 423 -10.52 17.26 25.85
C TRP A 423 -12.01 17.23 26.27
N LYS A 424 -12.28 17.10 27.58
CA LYS A 424 -13.63 16.88 28.15
C LYS A 424 -14.42 18.16 28.44
N SER A 425 -13.84 19.35 28.27
CA SER A 425 -14.56 20.63 28.47
C SER A 425 -13.80 21.79 27.82
N ASN A 426 -14.49 22.92 27.58
CA ASN A 426 -14.04 24.23 27.06
C ASN A 426 -12.79 24.87 27.77
N ARG A 427 -11.73 24.11 28.00
CA ARG A 427 -10.43 24.52 28.57
C ARG A 427 -9.30 24.10 27.63
N GLU A 428 -9.58 24.10 26.33
CA GLU A 428 -8.70 23.61 25.25
C GLU A 428 -7.38 24.37 25.18
N TRP A 429 -7.40 25.68 25.47
CA TRP A 429 -6.24 26.54 25.27
C TRP A 429 -5.13 26.35 26.32
N LYS A 430 -5.48 26.21 27.60
CA LYS A 430 -4.48 26.05 28.67
C LYS A 430 -3.71 24.73 28.57
N TYR A 431 -4.40 23.66 28.17
CA TYR A 431 -3.75 22.36 27.95
C TYR A 431 -2.94 22.34 26.66
N PHE A 432 -3.37 23.06 25.62
CA PHE A 432 -2.57 23.28 24.42
C PHE A 432 -1.30 24.10 24.74
N GLU A 433 -1.41 25.20 25.48
CA GLU A 433 -0.25 25.99 25.93
C GLU A 433 0.71 25.16 26.78
N GLN A 434 0.19 24.32 27.68
CA GLN A 434 1.00 23.42 28.49
C GLN A 434 1.65 22.32 27.63
N PHE A 435 0.93 21.74 26.68
CA PHE A 435 1.47 20.79 25.71
C PHE A 435 2.59 21.41 24.88
N ILE A 436 2.38 22.61 24.35
CA ILE A 436 3.41 23.34 23.59
C ILE A 436 4.61 23.61 24.49
N ALA A 437 4.42 24.10 25.71
CA ALA A 437 5.52 24.35 26.64
C ALA A 437 6.31 23.07 26.96
N GLU A 438 5.64 21.94 27.19
CA GLU A 438 6.28 20.65 27.47
C GLU A 438 6.94 20.04 26.22
N TYR A 439 6.34 20.21 25.05
CA TYR A 439 6.92 19.83 23.76
C TYR A 439 8.17 20.68 23.43
N GLU A 440 8.16 21.97 23.76
CA GLU A 440 9.34 22.84 23.60
C GLU A 440 10.45 22.50 24.61
N VAL A 441 10.09 22.17 25.86
CA VAL A 441 11.04 21.64 26.86
C VAL A 441 11.64 20.32 26.37
N TYR A 442 10.82 19.44 25.80
CA TYR A 442 11.27 18.18 25.21
C TYR A 442 12.27 18.39 24.07
N ARG A 443 11.92 19.24 23.08
CA ARG A 443 12.83 19.59 21.98
C ARG A 443 14.15 20.16 22.50
N THR A 444 14.07 21.03 23.50
CA THR A 444 15.26 21.64 24.12
C THR A 444 16.13 20.59 24.83
N ASN A 445 15.53 19.69 25.61
CA ASN A 445 16.25 18.62 26.31
C ASN A 445 16.91 17.64 25.34
N LEU A 446 16.25 17.35 24.23
CA LEU A 446 16.78 16.51 23.16
C LEU A 446 18.00 17.15 22.46
N LEU A 447 17.98 18.47 22.22
CA LEU A 447 19.14 19.19 21.69
C LEU A 447 20.31 19.16 22.69
N VAL A 448 20.04 19.35 23.98
CA VAL A 448 21.05 19.27 25.04
C VAL A 448 21.65 17.87 25.14
N SER A 449 20.84 16.81 25.03
CA SER A 449 21.32 15.42 25.08
C SER A 449 22.19 15.04 23.88
N HIS A 450 22.04 15.74 22.74
CA HIS A 450 22.91 15.65 21.56
C HIS A 450 24.19 16.49 21.66
N GLY A 451 24.46 17.10 22.82
CA GLY A 451 25.69 17.84 23.07
C GLY A 451 25.67 19.28 22.56
N TYR A 452 24.53 19.78 22.08
CA TYR A 452 24.37 21.19 21.73
C TYR A 452 24.38 22.04 23.01
N LYS A 453 25.37 22.91 23.12
CA LYS A 453 25.53 23.85 24.26
C LYS A 453 24.96 25.24 23.97
N THR A 454 24.81 25.58 22.69
CA THR A 454 24.32 26.85 22.18
C THR A 454 23.68 26.62 20.81
N MET A 455 22.51 27.19 20.57
CA MET A 455 21.85 27.26 19.27
C MET A 455 21.14 28.62 19.13
N THR A 456 21.04 29.12 17.91
CA THR A 456 20.29 30.32 17.53
C THR A 456 18.80 30.00 17.41
N LEU A 457 17.95 31.04 17.50
CA LEU A 457 16.50 30.86 17.40
C LEU A 457 16.11 30.30 16.02
N GLY A 458 16.82 30.71 14.96
CA GLY A 458 16.66 30.16 13.62
C GLY A 458 17.13 28.70 13.46
N GLU A 459 18.08 28.24 14.28
CA GLU A 459 18.50 26.84 14.34
C GLU A 459 17.50 25.98 15.13
N ILE A 460 16.84 26.54 16.15
CA ILE A 460 15.79 25.85 16.93
C ILE A 460 14.44 25.87 16.17
N TYR A 461 14.15 26.94 15.42
CA TYR A 461 12.93 27.13 14.65
C TYR A 461 13.25 27.63 13.24
N GLN A 462 13.37 26.71 12.26
CA GLN A 462 13.65 27.09 10.87
C GLN A 462 12.57 28.04 10.32
N GLY A 463 12.97 29.29 10.06
CA GLY A 463 12.10 30.38 9.60
C GLY A 463 11.75 31.43 10.67
N ALA A 464 12.15 31.22 11.93
CA ALA A 464 12.13 32.28 12.93
C ALA A 464 13.25 33.28 12.64
N ILE A 465 12.90 34.56 12.61
CA ILE A 465 13.88 35.65 12.55
C ILE A 465 14.20 36.02 13.99
N GLY A 466 15.37 35.59 14.48
CA GLY A 466 15.85 35.85 15.84
C GLY A 466 17.33 35.56 15.97
#